data_AF-A0A3A0E8C8-F1
#
_entry.id   AF-A0A3A0E8C8-F1
#
_cell.length_a   1.000
_cell.length_b   1.000
_cell.length_c   1.000
_cell.angle_alpha   90.00
_cell.angle_beta   90.00
_cell.angle_gamma   90.00
#
_symmetry.space_group_name_H-M   'P 1'
#
loop_
_entity.id
_entity.type
_entity.pdbx_description
1 polymer ?
#
loop_
_entity_poly.entity_id
_entity_poly.type
_entity_poly.pdbx_seq_one_letter_code
_entity_poly.pdbx_strand_id
1 'polypeptide(L)'
;MTRYSVSPHVVALKKLIAGSIANNPHELDGFLWCKMSHEARWKALGVSRSTLLSIIGKPPGNPPFVSKTRVIEAPTVDKEGRKKRGKPVTLLRVGEPGPKTEHDYASMMVAVWRKWLVKNLPLHRAERLARKAKLEALVQQAVDAVAKEQAQAKLARVEKALKRERQPRETPNEFGLFIGLAKAWPAGMQVEIFRMVLDNLPVFMTGVRTKKAMEQAEGKDVVPPRFLRYPHIKTIFDYNEVALEMMQDHYQQSGTEPPDEFKALTPWLWQKPKKKP
;
A
#
# COMPACT_ATOMS: atom_id res chain seq x y z
N MET A 1 -12.88 41.57 -5.63
CA MET A 1 -12.66 40.34 -6.42
C MET A 1 -11.31 40.40 -7.11
N THR A 2 -10.26 39.90 -6.45
CA THR A 2 -8.88 39.92 -6.95
C THR A 2 -8.77 38.93 -8.10
N ARG A 3 -8.61 39.42 -9.34
CA ARG A 3 -8.34 38.56 -10.51
C ARG A 3 -6.96 37.94 -10.30
N TYR A 4 -6.90 36.70 -9.84
CA TYR A 4 -5.64 35.94 -9.87
C TYR A 4 -5.23 35.80 -11.34
N SER A 5 -4.21 36.56 -11.75
CA SER A 5 -3.61 36.39 -13.07
C SER A 5 -3.06 34.97 -13.15
N VAL A 6 -3.55 34.19 -14.12
CA VAL A 6 -3.08 32.83 -14.33
C VAL A 6 -1.59 32.93 -14.70
N SER A 7 -0.73 32.35 -13.86
CA SER A 7 0.72 32.40 -14.06
C SER A 7 1.10 32.01 -15.50
N PRO A 8 1.99 32.76 -16.19
CA PRO A 8 2.41 32.47 -17.56
C PRO A 8 2.89 31.02 -17.74
N HIS A 9 3.55 30.48 -16.72
CA HIS A 9 4.03 29.10 -16.73
C HIS A 9 2.91 28.05 -16.68
N VAL A 10 1.77 28.36 -16.05
CA VAL A 10 0.58 27.49 -16.06
C VAL A 10 0.01 27.42 -17.47
N VAL A 11 -0.08 28.55 -18.16
CA VAL A 11 -0.56 28.61 -19.56
C VAL A 11 0.39 27.85 -20.48
N ALA A 12 1.70 28.04 -20.33
CA ALA A 12 2.71 27.32 -21.10
C ALA A 12 2.63 25.79 -20.88
N LEU A 13 2.48 25.35 -19.63
CA LEU A 13 2.33 23.93 -19.31
C LEU A 13 1.02 23.34 -19.89
N LYS A 14 -0.10 24.08 -19.86
CA LYS A 14 -1.35 23.64 -20.51
C LYS A 14 -1.17 23.42 -22.01
N LYS A 15 -0.51 24.36 -22.71
CA LYS A 15 -0.22 24.22 -24.15
C LYS A 15 0.68 23.02 -24.44
N LEU A 16 1.71 22.81 -23.62
CA LEU A 16 2.62 21.67 -23.75
C LEU A 16 1.90 20.33 -23.58
N ILE A 17 1.02 20.22 -22.56
CA ILE A 17 0.21 19.03 -22.32
C ILE A 17 -0.72 18.77 -23.51
N ALA A 18 -1.44 19.79 -23.97
CA ALA A 18 -2.37 19.67 -25.10
C ALA A 18 -1.66 19.22 -26.39
N GLY A 19 -0.51 19.82 -26.71
CA GLY A 19 0.30 19.41 -27.87
C GLY A 19 0.82 17.98 -27.75
N SER A 20 1.26 17.57 -26.56
CA SER A 20 1.71 16.19 -26.33
C SER A 20 0.58 15.17 -26.46
N ILE A 21 -0.63 15.49 -25.98
CA ILE A 21 -1.80 14.62 -26.11
C ILE A 21 -2.24 14.51 -27.57
N ALA A 22 -2.21 15.62 -28.34
CA ALA A 22 -2.55 15.61 -29.75
C ALA A 22 -1.58 14.73 -30.58
N ASN A 23 -0.29 14.75 -30.25
CA ASN A 23 0.73 14.00 -30.98
C ASN A 23 0.82 12.52 -30.58
N ASN A 24 0.63 12.20 -29.30
CA ASN A 24 0.72 10.84 -28.78
C ASN A 24 -0.22 10.65 -27.58
N PRO A 25 -1.52 10.45 -27.82
CA PRO A 25 -2.51 10.31 -26.76
C PRO A 25 -2.27 9.01 -25.98
N HIS A 26 -2.23 9.11 -24.65
CA HIS A 26 -2.19 7.94 -23.79
C HIS A 26 -3.49 7.83 -22.99
N GLU A 27 -4.28 6.79 -23.25
CA GLU A 27 -5.52 6.55 -22.53
C GLU A 27 -5.27 5.78 -21.23
N LEU A 28 -5.82 6.28 -20.12
CA LEU A 28 -5.81 5.60 -18.82
C LEU A 28 -7.01 6.05 -17.98
N ASP A 29 -7.73 5.08 -17.40
CA ASP A 29 -8.90 5.31 -16.55
C ASP A 29 -10.01 6.15 -17.26
N GLY A 30 -10.15 6.02 -18.58
CA GLY A 30 -11.11 6.80 -19.39
C GLY A 30 -10.69 8.26 -19.67
N PHE A 31 -9.44 8.63 -19.37
CA PHE A 31 -8.91 9.97 -19.66
C PHE A 31 -7.71 9.90 -20.60
N LEU A 32 -7.48 10.98 -21.36
CA LEU A 32 -6.28 11.19 -22.16
C LEU A 32 -5.19 11.90 -21.34
N TRP A 33 -3.98 11.35 -21.37
CA TRP A 33 -2.84 11.81 -20.57
C TRP A 33 -1.65 12.18 -21.44
N CYS A 34 -0.92 13.22 -21.02
CA CYS A 34 0.40 13.51 -21.54
C CYS A 34 1.43 12.57 -20.89
N LYS A 35 1.91 11.58 -21.66
CA LYS A 35 2.98 10.65 -21.25
C LYS A 35 4.35 11.29 -21.47
N MET A 36 4.83 12.00 -20.46
CA MET A 36 6.12 12.70 -20.52
C MET A 36 6.80 12.74 -19.14
N SER A 37 8.11 12.51 -19.07
CA SER A 37 8.85 12.62 -17.80
C SER A 37 8.87 14.06 -17.31
N HIS A 38 8.91 14.28 -15.98
CA HIS A 38 9.14 15.62 -15.41
C HIS A 38 10.39 16.28 -15.99
N GLU A 39 11.39 15.46 -16.33
CA GLU A 39 12.64 15.96 -16.88
C GLU A 39 12.51 16.51 -18.31
N ALA A 40 11.63 15.94 -19.12
CA ALA A 40 11.31 16.53 -20.41
C ALA A 40 10.45 17.80 -20.24
N ARG A 41 9.51 17.80 -19.27
CA ARG A 41 8.59 18.93 -19.06
C ARG A 41 9.30 20.24 -18.68
N TRP A 42 10.14 20.22 -17.64
CA TRP A 42 10.84 21.43 -17.18
C TRP A 42 11.85 21.97 -18.20
N LYS A 43 12.53 21.08 -18.97
CA LYS A 43 13.44 21.47 -20.06
C LYS A 43 12.67 22.13 -21.20
N ALA A 44 11.54 21.55 -21.62
CA ALA A 44 10.68 22.12 -22.66
C ALA A 44 10.08 23.48 -22.27
N LEU A 45 9.84 23.69 -20.96
CA LEU A 45 9.33 24.97 -20.43
C LEU A 45 10.43 25.98 -20.10
N GLY A 46 11.71 25.59 -20.12
CA GLY A 46 12.82 26.44 -19.69
C GLY A 46 12.78 26.82 -18.20
N VAL A 47 12.22 25.96 -17.34
CA VAL A 47 12.05 26.24 -15.89
C VAL A 47 12.81 25.23 -15.02
N SER A 48 12.99 25.56 -13.74
CA SER A 48 13.56 24.63 -12.75
C SER A 48 12.56 23.52 -12.35
N ARG A 49 13.06 22.43 -11.75
CA ARG A 49 12.24 21.27 -11.35
C ARG A 49 11.34 21.68 -10.21
N SER A 50 11.88 22.46 -9.28
CA SER A 50 11.13 23.04 -8.18
C SER A 50 10.00 23.92 -8.68
N THR A 51 10.26 24.74 -9.71
CA THR A 51 9.21 25.56 -10.35
C THR A 51 8.14 24.69 -10.99
N LEU A 52 8.50 23.68 -11.77
CA LEU A 52 7.53 22.74 -12.35
C LEU A 52 6.69 22.04 -11.27
N LEU A 53 7.33 21.54 -10.21
CA LEU A 53 6.64 20.86 -9.12
C LEU A 53 5.75 21.82 -8.31
N SER A 54 6.12 23.09 -8.20
CA SER A 54 5.30 24.15 -7.59
C SER A 54 4.12 24.55 -8.48
N ILE A 55 4.23 24.40 -9.80
CA ILE A 55 3.10 24.60 -10.73
C ILE A 55 2.15 23.40 -10.68
N ILE A 56 2.68 22.18 -10.54
CA ILE A 56 1.89 20.94 -10.50
C ILE A 56 1.29 20.69 -9.09
N GLY A 57 2.03 21.00 -8.02
CA GLY A 57 1.61 20.92 -6.61
C GLY A 57 1.05 22.26 -6.11
N LYS A 58 0.27 22.28 -5.02
CA LYS A 58 -0.35 23.50 -4.46
C LYS A 58 0.68 24.52 -3.94
N PRO A 59 0.45 25.88 -3.94
CA PRO A 59 -0.80 26.61 -3.57
C PRO A 59 -1.10 27.96 -4.33
N PRO A 60 -2.18 28.75 -4.03
CA PRO A 60 -3.44 28.46 -3.35
C PRO A 60 -4.56 28.18 -4.39
N GLY A 61 -5.39 27.17 -4.15
CA GLY A 61 -6.34 26.66 -5.15
C GLY A 61 -5.67 25.56 -5.97
N ASN A 62 -6.27 24.36 -5.96
CA ASN A 62 -5.80 23.21 -6.74
C ASN A 62 -5.33 23.66 -8.14
N PRO A 63 -4.05 23.55 -8.50
CA PRO A 63 -3.63 23.76 -9.87
C PRO A 63 -4.48 22.86 -10.77
N PRO A 64 -4.85 23.29 -11.99
CA PRO A 64 -5.77 22.55 -12.86
C PRO A 64 -5.13 21.28 -13.45
N PHE A 65 -4.15 20.70 -12.77
CA PHE A 65 -3.37 19.57 -13.25
C PHE A 65 -3.57 18.37 -12.35
N VAL A 66 -3.90 17.24 -12.96
CA VAL A 66 -3.93 15.94 -12.29
C VAL A 66 -2.70 15.18 -12.73
N SER A 67 -1.96 14.64 -11.76
CA SER A 67 -0.80 13.79 -12.02
C SER A 67 -1.03 12.38 -11.51
N LYS A 68 -0.61 11.38 -12.30
CA LYS A 68 -0.57 9.97 -11.90
C LYS A 68 0.80 9.41 -12.27
N THR A 69 1.36 8.57 -11.41
CA THR A 69 2.59 7.84 -11.74
C THR A 69 2.24 6.38 -11.97
N ARG A 70 2.68 5.83 -13.11
CA ARG A 70 2.45 4.43 -13.49
C ARG A 70 3.71 3.85 -14.12
N VAL A 71 3.89 2.54 -13.96
CA VAL A 71 4.90 1.81 -14.73
C VAL A 71 4.22 1.35 -16.01
N ILE A 72 4.54 2.01 -17.12
CA ILE A 72 3.86 1.81 -18.42
C ILE A 72 4.74 1.02 -19.39
N GLU A 73 6.06 1.17 -19.28
CA GLU A 73 7.00 0.46 -20.15
C GLU A 73 7.10 -1.01 -19.75
N ALA A 74 7.20 -1.87 -20.78
CA ALA A 74 7.37 -3.30 -20.59
C ALA A 74 8.64 -3.60 -19.77
N PRO A 75 8.66 -4.69 -18.97
CA PRO A 75 9.85 -5.12 -18.28
C PRO A 75 10.96 -5.40 -19.29
N THR A 76 12.13 -4.78 -19.11
CA THR A 76 13.30 -5.09 -19.94
C THR A 76 14.09 -6.22 -19.30
N VAL A 77 14.72 -7.06 -20.12
CA VAL A 77 15.63 -8.11 -19.64
C VAL A 77 17.05 -7.53 -19.66
N ASP A 78 17.77 -7.64 -18.56
CA ASP A 78 19.19 -7.24 -18.55
C ASP A 78 20.07 -8.28 -19.26
N LYS A 79 21.35 -7.95 -19.46
CA LYS A 79 22.32 -8.84 -20.13
C LYS A 79 22.51 -10.17 -19.37
N GLU A 80 22.10 -10.23 -18.10
CA GLU A 80 22.16 -11.41 -17.24
C GLU A 80 20.82 -12.17 -17.15
N GLY A 81 19.83 -11.85 -17.99
CA GLY A 81 18.55 -12.56 -18.05
C GLY A 81 17.55 -12.17 -16.95
N ARG A 82 17.83 -11.16 -16.13
CA ARG A 82 16.95 -10.70 -15.05
C ARG A 82 15.96 -9.67 -15.58
N LYS A 83 14.68 -9.85 -15.24
CA LYS A 83 13.61 -8.90 -15.57
C LYS A 83 13.76 -7.63 -14.71
N LYS A 84 14.11 -6.51 -15.34
CA LYS A 84 14.05 -5.18 -14.73
C LYS A 84 12.66 -4.60 -14.89
N ARG A 85 12.13 -4.05 -13.80
CA ARG A 85 10.86 -3.33 -13.80
C ARG A 85 10.98 -2.10 -14.71
N GLY A 86 9.95 -1.83 -15.51
CA GLY A 86 9.86 -0.62 -16.32
C GLY A 86 10.00 0.64 -15.46
N LYS A 87 10.51 1.72 -16.06
CA LYS A 87 10.67 2.99 -15.33
C LYS A 87 9.28 3.58 -15.05
N PRO A 88 9.03 4.11 -13.84
CA PRO A 88 7.80 4.82 -13.57
C PRO A 88 7.76 6.09 -14.41
N VAL A 89 6.67 6.27 -15.15
CA VAL A 89 6.39 7.46 -15.96
C VAL A 89 5.31 8.26 -15.28
N THR A 90 5.50 9.58 -15.20
CA THR A 90 4.49 10.49 -14.69
C THR A 90 3.57 10.93 -15.82
N LEU A 91 2.30 10.62 -15.69
CA LEU A 91 1.20 11.10 -16.51
C LEU A 91 0.67 12.41 -15.95
N LEU A 92 0.37 13.36 -16.83
CA LEU A 92 -0.20 14.65 -16.45
C LEU A 92 -1.34 14.99 -17.41
N ARG A 93 -2.44 15.51 -16.87
CA ARG A 93 -3.55 16.06 -17.65
C ARG A 93 -4.06 17.33 -17.04
N VAL A 94 -4.84 18.09 -17.82
CA VAL A 94 -5.56 19.27 -17.34
C VAL A 94 -6.97 18.84 -16.91
N GLY A 95 -7.50 19.44 -15.84
CA GLY A 95 -8.88 19.27 -15.38
C GLY A 95 -8.99 18.84 -13.92
N GLU A 96 -10.19 18.44 -13.54
CA GLU A 96 -10.50 18.00 -12.17
C GLU A 96 -10.05 16.55 -11.93
N PRO A 97 -9.69 16.18 -10.68
CA PRO A 97 -9.44 14.79 -10.31
C PRO A 97 -10.66 13.92 -10.64
N GLY A 98 -10.42 12.80 -11.34
CA GLY A 98 -11.47 11.80 -11.55
C GLY A 98 -11.78 11.03 -10.26
N PRO A 99 -12.77 10.12 -10.29
CA PRO A 99 -13.00 9.19 -9.20
C PRO A 99 -11.72 8.39 -8.91
N LYS A 100 -11.50 8.08 -7.63
CA LYS A 100 -10.32 7.28 -7.23
C LYS A 100 -10.50 5.85 -7.74
N THR A 101 -9.49 5.34 -8.44
CA THR A 101 -9.50 3.96 -8.93
C THR A 101 -8.96 2.99 -7.89
N GLU A 102 -9.13 1.68 -8.09
CA GLU A 102 -8.63 0.68 -7.13
C GLU A 102 -7.11 0.73 -7.01
N HIS A 103 -6.40 1.10 -8.10
CA HIS A 103 -4.96 1.36 -8.05
C HIS A 103 -4.60 2.53 -7.13
N ASP A 104 -5.42 3.58 -7.11
CA ASP A 104 -5.20 4.75 -6.26
C ASP A 104 -5.42 4.37 -4.79
N TYR A 105 -6.47 3.60 -4.48
CA TYR A 105 -6.69 3.02 -3.14
C TYR A 105 -5.56 2.07 -2.72
N ALA A 106 -5.10 1.19 -3.61
CA ALA A 106 -3.96 0.30 -3.35
C ALA A 106 -2.69 1.09 -3.03
N SER A 107 -2.44 2.19 -3.76
CA SER A 107 -1.30 3.08 -3.49
C SER A 107 -1.42 3.76 -2.12
N MET A 108 -2.63 4.15 -1.72
CA MET A 108 -2.89 4.70 -0.37
C MET A 108 -2.67 3.66 0.72
N MET A 109 -3.16 2.42 0.53
CA MET A 109 -2.92 1.31 1.46
C MET A 109 -1.44 0.98 1.58
N VAL A 110 -0.69 0.98 0.48
CA VAL A 110 0.77 0.81 0.48
C VAL A 110 1.48 1.89 1.28
N ALA A 111 1.03 3.14 1.18
CA ALA A 111 1.59 4.22 2.00
C ALA A 111 1.35 3.98 3.50
N VAL A 112 0.15 3.52 3.89
CA VAL A 112 -0.15 3.11 5.26
C VAL A 112 0.73 1.93 5.68
N TRP A 113 0.82 0.91 4.84
CA TRP A 113 1.62 -0.29 5.05
C TRP A 113 3.10 0.02 5.30
N ARG A 114 3.70 0.86 4.46
CA ARG A 114 5.10 1.29 4.61
C ARG A 114 5.31 2.05 5.92
N LYS A 115 4.40 2.96 6.28
CA LYS A 115 4.47 3.69 7.56
C LYS A 115 4.42 2.72 8.74
N TRP A 116 3.51 1.75 8.70
CA TRP A 116 3.39 0.71 9.72
C TRP A 116 4.67 -0.14 9.82
N LEU A 117 5.22 -0.55 8.67
CA LEU A 117 6.49 -1.29 8.62
C LEU A 117 7.65 -0.50 9.20
N VAL A 118 7.81 0.77 8.84
CA VAL A 118 8.89 1.63 9.37
C VAL A 118 8.76 1.82 10.88
N LYS A 119 7.54 1.90 11.41
CA LYS A 119 7.31 2.02 12.86
C LYS A 119 7.64 0.73 13.61
N ASN A 120 7.23 -0.43 13.09
CA ASN A 120 7.26 -1.70 13.83
C ASN A 120 8.48 -2.59 13.51
N LEU A 121 9.13 -2.45 12.34
CA LEU A 121 10.34 -3.23 12.01
C LEU A 121 11.56 -2.90 12.89
N PRO A 122 11.91 -1.62 13.16
CA PRO A 122 13.14 -1.29 13.88
C PRO A 122 13.19 -1.82 15.30
N LEU A 123 12.05 -1.85 16.01
CA LEU A 123 11.93 -2.45 17.34
C LEU A 123 12.46 -3.89 17.35
N HIS A 124 12.02 -4.68 16.38
CA HIS A 124 12.42 -6.09 16.28
C HIS A 124 13.81 -6.30 15.72
N ARG A 125 14.28 -5.41 14.84
CA ARG A 125 15.66 -5.45 14.37
C ARG A 125 16.64 -5.20 15.52
N ALA A 126 16.34 -4.22 16.37
CA ALA A 126 17.12 -3.93 17.57
C ALA A 126 17.16 -5.14 18.51
N GLU A 127 16.02 -5.78 18.80
CA GLU A 127 15.97 -7.02 19.59
C GLU A 127 16.84 -8.14 19.01
N ARG A 128 16.80 -8.33 17.67
CA ARG A 128 17.60 -9.38 17.00
C ARG A 128 19.09 -9.07 17.01
N LEU A 129 19.48 -7.80 16.85
CA LEU A 129 20.86 -7.37 16.96
C LEU A 129 21.39 -7.53 18.40
N ALA A 130 20.59 -7.17 19.41
CA ALA A 130 20.95 -7.40 20.81
C ALA A 130 21.10 -8.91 21.11
N ARG A 131 20.19 -9.74 20.59
CA ARG A 131 20.28 -11.20 20.71
C ARG A 131 21.51 -11.76 20.01
N LYS A 132 21.88 -11.22 18.84
CA LYS A 132 23.12 -11.58 18.13
C LYS A 132 24.34 -11.26 19.00
N ALA A 133 24.45 -10.03 19.50
CA ALA A 133 25.56 -9.62 20.37
C ALA A 133 25.68 -10.48 21.64
N LYS A 134 24.55 -10.83 22.27
CA LYS A 134 24.53 -11.75 23.42
C LYS A 134 25.05 -13.15 23.06
N LEU A 135 24.65 -13.68 21.91
CA LEU A 135 25.12 -14.99 21.45
C LEU A 135 26.59 -14.97 21.05
N GLU A 136 27.08 -13.89 20.44
CA GLU A 136 28.51 -13.68 20.15
C GLU A 136 29.34 -13.69 21.44
N ALA A 137 28.89 -12.97 22.47
CA ALA A 137 29.56 -12.97 23.77
C ALA A 137 29.58 -14.38 24.41
N LEU A 138 28.48 -15.14 24.33
CA LEU A 138 28.41 -16.51 24.84
C LEU A 138 29.33 -17.48 24.08
N VAL A 139 29.46 -17.33 22.76
CA VAL A 139 30.42 -18.12 21.97
C VAL A 139 31.86 -17.83 22.39
N GLN A 140 32.16 -16.57 22.74
CA GLN A 140 33.49 -16.16 23.18
C GLN A 140 33.82 -16.63 24.61
N GLN A 141 32.82 -16.70 25.49
CA GLN A 141 32.97 -17.14 26.89
C GLN A 141 32.88 -18.66 27.08
N ALA A 142 32.38 -19.40 26.09
CA ALA A 142 32.23 -20.85 26.19
C ALA A 142 33.59 -21.57 26.14
N VAL A 143 33.92 -22.25 27.24
CA VAL A 143 35.11 -23.11 27.36
C VAL A 143 34.82 -24.53 26.84
N ASP A 144 33.60 -25.03 27.05
CA ASP A 144 33.18 -26.35 26.59
C ASP A 144 32.86 -26.38 25.09
N ALA A 145 33.44 -27.34 24.36
CA ALA A 145 33.26 -27.49 22.91
C ALA A 145 31.78 -27.68 22.51
N VAL A 146 31.03 -28.47 23.29
CA VAL A 146 29.60 -28.73 23.05
C VAL A 146 28.76 -27.46 23.23
N ALA A 147 29.04 -26.65 24.26
CA ALA A 147 28.34 -25.39 24.50
C ALA A 147 28.64 -24.36 23.40
N LYS A 148 29.90 -24.32 22.92
CA LYS A 148 30.34 -23.45 21.83
C LYS A 148 29.65 -23.78 20.51
N GLU A 149 29.55 -25.07 20.15
CA GLU A 149 28.87 -25.52 18.94
C GLU A 149 27.37 -25.17 18.97
N GLN A 150 26.69 -25.41 20.11
CA GLN A 150 25.28 -25.04 20.29
C GLN A 150 25.05 -23.53 20.18
N ALA A 151 25.95 -22.71 20.72
CA ALA A 151 25.87 -21.26 20.64
C ALA A 151 26.11 -20.76 19.21
N GLN A 152 27.06 -21.34 18.47
CA GLN A 152 27.30 -21.05 17.05
C GLN A 152 26.09 -21.42 16.17
N ALA A 153 25.46 -22.58 16.41
CA ALA A 153 24.25 -22.97 15.70
C ALA A 153 23.09 -21.99 15.95
N LYS A 154 22.93 -21.49 17.18
CA LYS A 154 21.94 -20.45 17.51
C LYS A 154 22.27 -19.12 16.84
N LEU A 155 23.54 -18.72 16.79
CA LEU A 155 24.00 -17.51 16.12
C LEU A 155 23.71 -17.56 14.61
N ALA A 156 24.08 -18.66 13.94
CA ALA A 156 23.81 -18.85 12.52
C ALA A 156 22.31 -18.74 12.18
N ARG A 157 21.44 -19.25 13.06
CA ARG A 157 19.98 -19.09 12.94
C ARG A 157 19.55 -17.62 13.02
N VAL A 158 20.10 -16.84 13.96
CA VAL A 158 19.80 -15.41 14.12
C VAL A 158 20.30 -14.61 12.92
N GLU A 159 21.50 -14.90 12.42
CA GLU A 159 22.06 -14.23 11.24
C GLU A 159 21.25 -14.52 9.97
N LYS A 160 20.86 -15.77 9.75
CA LYS A 160 19.96 -16.16 8.66
C LYS A 160 18.62 -15.42 8.78
N ALA A 161 18.13 -15.23 10.00
CA ALA A 161 16.88 -14.51 10.25
C ALA A 161 17.00 -12.99 10.04
N LEU A 162 18.17 -12.39 10.32
CA LEU A 162 18.48 -10.99 10.01
C LEU A 162 18.63 -10.77 8.49
N LYS A 163 19.30 -11.68 7.77
CA LYS A 163 19.42 -11.61 6.30
C LYS A 163 18.07 -11.71 5.59
N ARG A 164 17.12 -12.45 6.17
CA ARG A 164 15.75 -12.61 5.66
C ARG A 164 14.78 -11.56 6.21
N GLU A 165 15.28 -10.56 6.92
CA GLU A 165 14.43 -9.53 7.51
C GLU A 165 13.71 -8.74 6.41
N ARG A 166 12.43 -8.44 6.68
CA ARG A 166 11.58 -7.78 5.72
C ARG A 166 12.06 -6.35 5.51
N GLN A 167 12.18 -5.95 4.25
CA GLN A 167 12.46 -4.56 3.92
C GLN A 167 11.23 -3.68 4.19
N PRO A 168 11.40 -2.38 4.50
CA PRO A 168 10.29 -1.44 4.71
C PRO A 168 9.62 -1.01 3.37
N ARG A 169 9.51 -1.94 2.43
CA ARG A 169 8.89 -1.79 1.12
C ARG A 169 8.16 -3.07 0.74
N GLU A 170 7.04 -2.90 0.05
CA GLU A 170 6.29 -3.98 -0.55
C GLU A 170 6.98 -4.54 -1.80
N THR A 171 6.79 -5.81 -2.06
CA THR A 171 7.18 -6.45 -3.32
C THR A 171 6.11 -6.22 -4.41
N PRO A 172 6.44 -6.40 -5.70
CA PRO A 172 5.45 -6.28 -6.78
C PRO A 172 4.23 -7.20 -6.61
N ASN A 173 4.45 -8.43 -6.12
CA ASN A 173 3.36 -9.39 -5.86
C ASN A 173 2.45 -8.88 -4.74
N GLU A 174 3.03 -8.30 -3.69
CA GLU A 174 2.26 -7.68 -2.61
C GLU A 174 1.46 -6.48 -3.10
N PHE A 175 2.00 -5.67 -4.02
CA PHE A 175 1.25 -4.59 -4.65
C PHE A 175 0.00 -5.09 -5.39
N GLY A 176 0.11 -6.22 -6.11
CA GLY A 176 -1.04 -6.88 -6.73
C GLY A 176 -2.12 -7.28 -5.72
N LEU A 177 -1.72 -7.77 -4.54
CA LEU A 177 -2.65 -8.11 -3.47
C LEU A 177 -3.38 -6.88 -2.90
N PHE A 178 -2.71 -5.72 -2.83
CA PHE A 178 -3.37 -4.47 -2.46
C PHE A 178 -4.43 -4.03 -3.48
N ILE A 179 -4.20 -4.24 -4.78
CA ILE A 179 -5.23 -4.00 -5.80
C ILE A 179 -6.41 -4.95 -5.61
N GLY A 180 -6.13 -6.23 -5.32
CA GLY A 180 -7.15 -7.23 -5.02
C GLY A 180 -8.03 -6.81 -3.82
N LEU A 181 -7.41 -6.36 -2.73
CA LEU A 181 -8.13 -5.81 -1.57
C LEU A 181 -8.95 -4.58 -1.94
N ALA A 182 -8.40 -3.67 -2.74
CA ALA A 182 -9.10 -2.46 -3.16
C ALA A 182 -10.37 -2.76 -3.99
N LYS A 183 -10.38 -3.89 -4.71
CA LYS A 183 -11.54 -4.39 -5.46
C LYS A 183 -12.56 -5.12 -4.58
N ALA A 184 -12.08 -5.89 -3.60
CA ALA A 184 -12.93 -6.71 -2.73
C ALA A 184 -13.69 -5.86 -1.69
N TRP A 185 -13.09 -4.76 -1.24
CA TRP A 185 -13.69 -3.89 -0.23
C TRP A 185 -14.51 -2.74 -0.82
N PRO A 186 -15.56 -2.29 -0.12
CA PRO A 186 -16.41 -1.20 -0.57
C PRO A 186 -15.63 0.09 -0.80
N ALA A 187 -16.04 0.87 -1.81
CA ALA A 187 -15.31 2.04 -2.22
C ALA A 187 -15.36 3.15 -1.16
N GLY A 188 -14.29 3.95 -1.13
CA GLY A 188 -14.10 4.95 -0.09
C GLY A 188 -13.57 4.39 1.23
N MET A 189 -13.80 3.12 1.54
CA MET A 189 -13.49 2.54 2.86
C MET A 189 -12.24 1.67 2.89
N GLN A 190 -11.67 1.34 1.74
CA GLN A 190 -10.58 0.36 1.65
C GLN A 190 -9.37 0.73 2.53
N VAL A 191 -9.04 2.02 2.59
CA VAL A 191 -7.91 2.51 3.41
C VAL A 191 -8.22 2.49 4.90
N GLU A 192 -9.48 2.71 5.27
CA GLU A 192 -9.94 2.69 6.66
C GLU A 192 -9.96 1.26 7.20
N ILE A 193 -10.58 0.34 6.46
CA ILE A 193 -10.57 -1.11 6.76
C ILE A 193 -9.13 -1.59 6.91
N PHE A 194 -8.24 -1.21 5.98
CA PHE A 194 -6.84 -1.60 6.07
C PHE A 194 -6.15 -1.09 7.34
N ARG A 195 -6.37 0.17 7.73
CA ARG A 195 -5.81 0.73 8.97
C ARG A 195 -6.32 -0.03 10.19
N MET A 196 -7.61 -0.27 10.25
CA MET A 196 -8.24 -1.00 11.36
C MET A 196 -7.61 -2.39 11.54
N VAL A 197 -7.39 -3.13 10.44
CA VAL A 197 -6.73 -4.44 10.48
C VAL A 197 -5.30 -4.33 11.04
N LEU A 198 -4.55 -3.31 10.64
CA LEU A 198 -3.18 -3.14 11.12
C LEU A 198 -3.09 -2.68 12.58
N ASP A 199 -4.03 -1.86 13.01
CA ASP A 199 -4.09 -1.35 14.38
C ASP A 199 -4.59 -2.44 15.34
N ASN A 200 -5.49 -3.31 14.89
CA ASN A 200 -6.08 -4.41 15.66
C ASN A 200 -5.66 -5.79 15.14
N LEU A 201 -4.40 -5.93 14.73
CA LEU A 201 -3.89 -7.16 14.12
C LEU A 201 -4.13 -8.44 14.97
N PRO A 202 -3.98 -8.43 16.31
CA PRO A 202 -4.28 -9.62 17.11
C PRO A 202 -5.74 -10.08 16.98
N VAL A 203 -6.69 -9.14 16.98
CA VAL A 203 -8.14 -9.42 16.81
C VAL A 203 -8.40 -10.01 15.44
N PHE A 204 -7.84 -9.40 14.39
CA PHE A 204 -7.90 -9.93 13.03
C PHE A 204 -7.39 -11.37 12.95
N MET A 205 -6.24 -11.65 13.54
CA MET A 205 -5.65 -12.99 13.53
C MET A 205 -6.46 -14.01 14.33
N THR A 206 -7.20 -13.60 15.36
CA THR A 206 -8.15 -14.47 16.06
C THR A 206 -9.31 -14.85 15.13
N GLY A 207 -9.91 -13.89 14.43
CA GLY A 207 -10.95 -14.16 13.44
C GLY A 207 -10.48 -15.09 12.31
N VAL A 208 -9.26 -14.86 11.79
CA VAL A 208 -8.63 -15.75 10.80
C VAL A 208 -8.49 -17.18 11.32
N ARG A 209 -8.16 -17.38 12.61
CA ARG A 209 -8.08 -18.73 13.18
C ARG A 209 -9.43 -19.40 13.28
N THR A 210 -10.44 -18.68 13.75
CA THR A 210 -11.81 -19.20 13.83
C THR A 210 -12.26 -19.64 12.44
N LYS A 211 -12.08 -18.79 11.43
CA LYS A 211 -12.44 -19.11 10.05
C LYS A 211 -11.67 -20.32 9.50
N LYS A 212 -10.37 -20.40 9.74
CA LYS A 212 -9.56 -21.58 9.37
C LYS A 212 -10.02 -22.86 10.06
N ALA A 213 -10.39 -22.80 11.33
CA ALA A 213 -10.88 -23.95 12.07
C ALA A 213 -12.22 -24.43 11.50
N MET A 214 -13.10 -23.51 11.10
CA MET A 214 -14.35 -23.82 10.41
C MET A 214 -14.10 -24.45 9.04
N GLU A 215 -13.21 -23.86 8.22
CA GLU A 215 -12.83 -24.41 6.91
C GLU A 215 -12.24 -25.84 7.04
N GLN A 216 -11.45 -26.09 8.09
CA GLN A 216 -10.89 -27.41 8.38
C GLN A 216 -11.98 -28.41 8.80
N ALA A 217 -12.97 -27.98 9.57
CA ALA A 217 -14.12 -28.82 9.94
C ALA A 217 -15.00 -29.16 8.72
N GLU A 218 -15.06 -28.28 7.72
CA GLU A 218 -15.70 -28.52 6.42
C GLU A 218 -14.87 -29.43 5.48
N GLY A 219 -13.70 -29.91 5.91
CA GLY A 219 -12.84 -30.79 5.13
C GLY A 219 -11.98 -30.08 4.07
N LYS A 220 -11.85 -28.75 4.12
CA LYS A 220 -10.92 -28.02 3.24
C LYS A 220 -9.49 -28.24 3.73
N ASP A 221 -8.55 -28.42 2.81
CA ASP A 221 -7.12 -28.49 3.14
C ASP A 221 -6.61 -27.08 3.48
N VAL A 222 -6.58 -26.78 4.78
CA VAL A 222 -6.18 -25.47 5.28
C VAL A 222 -4.76 -25.54 5.82
N VAL A 223 -3.87 -24.73 5.24
CA VAL A 223 -2.51 -24.58 5.76
C VAL A 223 -2.56 -24.06 7.21
N PRO A 224 -1.88 -24.70 8.18
CA PRO A 224 -1.87 -24.29 9.58
C PRO A 224 -1.56 -22.80 9.73
N PRO A 225 -2.22 -22.09 10.67
CA PRO A 225 -1.99 -20.66 10.87
C PRO A 225 -0.53 -20.43 11.26
N ARG A 226 0.27 -19.90 10.33
CA ARG A 226 1.59 -19.40 10.66
C ARG A 226 1.39 -18.19 11.56
N PHE A 227 1.90 -18.25 12.78
CA PHE A 227 2.06 -17.05 13.61
C PHE A 227 3.06 -16.14 12.92
N LEU A 228 2.54 -15.28 12.06
CA LEU A 228 3.36 -14.29 11.41
C LEU A 228 3.48 -13.15 12.42
N ARG A 229 4.69 -13.00 12.95
CA ARG A 229 5.08 -11.89 13.82
C ARG A 229 4.86 -10.52 13.15
N TYR A 230 4.66 -10.51 11.84
CA TYR A 230 4.29 -9.36 11.04
C TYR A 230 3.01 -9.66 10.25
N PRO A 231 2.18 -8.65 9.97
CA PRO A 231 1.05 -8.81 9.08
C PRO A 231 1.53 -9.30 7.72
N HIS A 232 0.80 -10.28 7.19
CA HIS A 232 1.11 -10.89 5.92
C HIS A 232 -0.01 -10.56 4.96
N ILE A 233 0.31 -9.76 3.95
CA ILE A 233 -0.73 -9.14 3.10
C ILE A 233 -1.55 -10.20 2.36
N LYS A 234 -0.95 -11.33 2.00
CA LYS A 234 -1.67 -12.48 1.42
C LYS A 234 -2.71 -13.04 2.39
N THR A 235 -2.41 -13.10 3.69
CA THR A 235 -3.38 -13.53 4.71
C THR A 235 -4.51 -12.52 4.84
N ILE A 236 -4.21 -11.22 4.81
CA ILE A 236 -5.25 -10.18 4.83
C ILE A 236 -6.14 -10.28 3.58
N PHE A 237 -5.54 -10.55 2.41
CA PHE A 237 -6.25 -10.75 1.15
C PHE A 237 -7.14 -11.99 1.15
N ASP A 238 -6.60 -13.15 1.57
CA ASP A 238 -7.32 -14.42 1.59
C ASP A 238 -8.50 -14.40 2.57
N TYR A 239 -8.34 -13.68 3.69
CA TYR A 239 -9.34 -13.57 4.75
C TYR A 239 -9.90 -12.14 4.83
N ASN A 240 -10.12 -11.51 3.67
CA ASN A 240 -10.58 -10.12 3.61
C ASN A 240 -11.98 -9.90 4.23
N GLU A 241 -12.81 -10.96 4.27
CA GLU A 241 -14.13 -10.94 4.91
C GLU A 241 -14.02 -10.74 6.43
N VAL A 242 -13.00 -11.31 7.08
CA VAL A 242 -12.76 -11.10 8.53
C VAL A 242 -12.49 -9.63 8.82
N ALA A 243 -11.85 -8.91 7.89
CA ALA A 243 -11.65 -7.47 8.03
C ALA A 243 -12.96 -6.68 7.91
N LEU A 244 -13.89 -7.15 7.08
CA LEU A 244 -15.23 -6.54 6.96
C LEU A 244 -16.07 -6.80 8.21
N GLU A 245 -16.02 -8.01 8.76
CA GLU A 245 -16.68 -8.35 10.04
C GLU A 245 -16.16 -7.47 11.17
N MET A 246 -14.84 -7.31 11.30
CA MET A 246 -14.25 -6.39 12.29
C MET A 246 -14.73 -4.94 12.12
N MET A 247 -14.86 -4.47 10.87
CA MET A 247 -15.37 -3.13 10.59
C MET A 247 -16.85 -3.00 10.98
N GLN A 248 -17.64 -4.04 10.69
CA GLN A 248 -19.06 -4.10 11.06
C GLN A 248 -19.22 -4.05 12.58
N ASP A 249 -18.46 -4.86 13.32
CA ASP A 249 -18.47 -4.88 14.78
C ASP A 249 -18.05 -3.51 15.35
N HIS A 250 -17.06 -2.87 14.72
CA HIS A 250 -16.63 -1.53 15.12
C HIS A 250 -17.79 -0.51 15.03
N TYR A 251 -18.54 -0.49 13.93
CA TYR A 251 -19.70 0.40 13.78
C TYR A 251 -20.83 0.10 14.76
N GLN A 252 -21.08 -1.18 15.03
CA GLN A 252 -22.08 -1.59 16.02
C GLN A 252 -21.70 -1.14 17.43
N GLN A 253 -20.42 -1.23 17.79
CA GLN A 253 -19.91 -0.83 19.10
C GLN A 253 -19.81 0.68 19.26
N SER A 254 -19.40 1.40 18.21
CA SER A 254 -19.28 2.87 18.24
C SER A 254 -20.62 3.58 18.19
N GLY A 255 -21.67 2.91 17.68
CA GLY A 255 -22.97 3.52 17.40
C GLY A 255 -22.94 4.53 16.24
N THR A 256 -21.85 4.59 15.48
CA THR A 256 -21.77 5.46 14.30
C THR A 256 -22.41 4.77 13.10
N GLU A 257 -23.23 5.50 12.34
CA GLU A 257 -23.82 4.93 11.13
C GLU A 257 -22.73 4.71 10.06
N PRO A 258 -22.61 3.49 9.48
CA PRO A 258 -21.65 3.24 8.42
C PRO A 258 -22.01 3.95 7.11
N PRO A 259 -21.04 4.17 6.21
CA PRO A 259 -21.29 4.68 4.86
C PRO A 259 -22.26 3.78 4.07
N ASP A 260 -23.00 4.38 3.13
CA ASP A 260 -24.03 3.66 2.37
C ASP A 260 -23.47 2.47 1.57
N GLU A 261 -22.26 2.59 1.03
CA GLU A 261 -21.58 1.50 0.33
C GLU A 261 -21.32 0.28 1.23
N PHE A 262 -21.09 0.50 2.53
CA PHE A 262 -20.93 -0.59 3.50
C PHE A 262 -22.28 -1.15 3.94
N LYS A 263 -23.27 -0.29 4.14
CA LYS A 263 -24.66 -0.71 4.44
C LYS A 263 -25.19 -1.64 3.34
N ALA A 264 -24.80 -1.40 2.09
CA ALA A 264 -25.19 -2.22 0.95
C ALA A 264 -24.68 -3.68 1.03
N LEU A 265 -23.59 -3.95 1.77
CA LEU A 265 -23.09 -5.32 1.97
C LEU A 265 -24.02 -6.15 2.87
N THR A 266 -24.55 -5.54 3.93
CA THR A 266 -25.44 -6.20 4.90
C THR A 266 -26.67 -5.35 5.22
N PRO A 267 -27.58 -5.11 4.25
CA PRO A 267 -28.67 -4.13 4.42
C PRO A 267 -29.61 -4.44 5.58
N TRP A 268 -29.83 -5.73 5.86
CA TRP A 268 -30.71 -6.21 6.93
C TRP A 268 -30.23 -5.81 8.32
N LEU A 269 -28.93 -5.59 8.50
CA LEU A 269 -28.33 -5.26 9.80
C LEU A 269 -28.59 -3.81 10.22
N TRP A 270 -28.83 -2.93 9.24
CA TRP A 270 -28.89 -1.48 9.44
C TRP A 270 -30.32 -0.92 9.35
N GLN A 271 -31.34 -1.79 9.26
CA GLN A 271 -32.73 -1.36 9.17
C GLN A 271 -33.20 -0.80 10.52
N LYS A 272 -33.70 0.43 10.51
CA LYS A 272 -34.34 1.02 11.71
C LYS A 272 -35.60 0.21 12.02
N PRO A 273 -35.86 -0.15 13.29
CA PRO A 273 -37.07 -0.87 13.64
C PRO A 273 -38.28 -0.06 13.18
N LYS A 274 -39.21 -0.69 12.45
CA LYS A 274 -40.46 -0.05 12.04
C LYS A 274 -41.16 0.44 13.31
N LYS A 275 -41.37 1.75 13.45
CA LYS A 275 -42.23 2.28 14.51
C LYS A 275 -43.57 1.57 14.37
N LYS A 276 -43.97 0.81 15.41
CA LYS A 276 -45.32 0.26 15.47
C LYS A 276 -46.30 1.45 15.39
N PRO A 277 -47.35 1.35 14.56
CA PRO A 277 -48.37 2.40 14.45
C PRO A 277 -49.02 2.68 15.80
#